data_AF-A0A7K2P7F6-F1
#
_entry.id   AF-A0A7K2P7F6-F1
#
_cell.length_a   1.000
_cell.length_b   1.000
_cell.length_c   1.000
_cell.angle_alpha   90.00
_cell.angle_beta   90.00
_cell.angle_gamma   90.00
#
_symmetry.space_group_name_H-M   'P 1'
#
loop_
_entity.id
_entity.type
_entity.pdbx_description
1 polymer ?
#
loop_
_entity_poly.entity_id
_entity_poly.type
_entity_poly.pdbx_seq_one_letter_code
_entity_poly.pdbx_strand_id
1 'polypeptide(L)' 'ETRARRRAIGHVLLATAQVQQREIEQACNTATKAVELLETLRSNRGAEYLDDFQARLEPYREEAVVREFGARLDLQAAA' A
#
# COMPACT_ATOMS: atom_id res chain seq x y z
N GLU A 1 0.18 20.39 2.02
CA GLU A 1 0.29 19.04 2.61
C GLU A 1 -0.99 18.18 2.48
N THR A 2 -2.19 18.69 2.81
CA THR A 2 -3.44 17.90 2.89
C THR A 2 -3.85 17.16 1.61
N ARG A 3 -3.57 17.72 0.42
CA ARG A 3 -3.96 17.12 -0.86
C ARG A 3 -3.20 15.84 -1.16
N ALA A 4 -1.90 15.81 -0.91
CA ALA A 4 -1.07 14.63 -1.15
C ALA A 4 -1.47 13.49 -0.20
N ARG A 5 -1.69 13.79 1.08
CA ARG A 5 -2.21 12.82 2.06
C ARG A 5 -3.57 12.26 1.63
N ARG A 6 -4.51 13.10 1.19
CA ARG A 6 -5.83 12.64 0.71
C ARG A 6 -5.70 11.71 -0.50
N ARG A 7 -4.79 12.02 -1.44
CA ARG A 7 -4.52 11.17 -2.60
C ARG A 7 -3.94 9.82 -2.20
N ALA A 8 -2.98 9.79 -1.27
CA ALA A 8 -2.42 8.55 -0.76
C ALA A 8 -3.49 7.66 -0.10
N ILE A 9 -4.33 8.24 0.77
CA ILE A 9 -5.45 7.51 1.39
C ILE A 9 -6.41 6.97 0.31
N GLY A 10 -6.73 7.78 -0.70
CA GLY A 10 -7.55 7.35 -1.83
C GLY A 10 -6.96 6.15 -2.58
N HIS A 11 -5.64 6.12 -2.77
CA HIS A 11 -4.95 4.97 -3.38
C HIS A 11 -5.04 3.72 -2.50
N VAL A 12 -4.86 3.82 -1.18
CA VAL A 12 -5.01 2.66 -0.30
C VAL A 12 -6.44 2.14 -0.30
N LEU A 13 -7.45 3.01 -0.25
CA LEU A 13 -8.86 2.61 -0.32
C LEU A 13 -9.20 1.90 -1.64
N LEU A 14 -8.68 2.41 -2.76
CA LEU A 14 -8.84 1.77 -4.07
C LEU A 14 -8.16 0.39 -4.12
N ALA A 15 -6.91 0.31 -3.65
CA ALA A 15 -6.18 -0.97 -3.55
C ALA A 15 -6.95 -1.97 -2.68
N THR A 16 -7.52 -1.48 -1.58
CA THR A 16 -8.35 -2.27 -0.68
C THR A 16 -9.57 -2.88 -1.37
N ALA A 17 -10.25 -2.11 -2.23
CA ALA A 17 -11.38 -2.58 -3.04
C ALA A 17 -10.95 -3.55 -4.16
N GLN A 18 -9.75 -3.37 -4.73
CA GLN A 18 -9.18 -4.30 -5.72
C GLN A 18 -8.91 -5.68 -5.10
N VAL A 19 -8.40 -5.74 -3.86
CA VAL A 19 -8.25 -7.03 -3.12
C VAL A 19 -9.60 -7.74 -2.92
N GLN A 20 -10.67 -7.00 -2.64
CA GLN A 20 -12.01 -7.60 -2.48
C GLN A 20 -12.52 -8.23 -3.78
N GLN A 21 -12.07 -7.71 -4.93
CA GLN A 21 -12.37 -8.23 -6.25
C GLN A 21 -11.36 -9.29 -6.72
N ARG A 22 -10.38 -9.67 -5.87
CA ARG A 22 -9.25 -10.58 -6.20
C ARG A 22 -8.31 -10.07 -7.28
N GLU A 23 -8.30 -8.75 -7.52
CA GLU A 23 -7.40 -8.08 -8.46
C GLU A 23 -6.06 -7.76 -7.77
N ILE A 24 -5.32 -8.80 -7.34
CA ILE A 24 -4.17 -8.67 -6.42
C ILE A 24 -3.01 -7.87 -7.03
N GLU A 25 -2.68 -8.12 -8.28
CA GLU A 25 -1.63 -7.38 -8.98
C GLU A 25 -1.97 -5.88 -9.08
N GLN A 26 -3.22 -5.58 -9.46
CA GLN A 26 -3.70 -4.20 -9.55
C GLN A 26 -3.71 -3.52 -8.17
N ALA A 27 -4.08 -4.25 -7.13
CA ALA A 27 -4.06 -3.77 -5.75
C ALA A 27 -2.64 -3.36 -5.32
N CYS A 28 -1.65 -4.23 -5.52
CA CYS A 28 -0.26 -3.97 -5.16
C CYS A 28 0.34 -2.78 -5.95
N ASN A 29 0.04 -2.71 -7.25
CA ASN A 29 0.43 -1.58 -8.09
C ASN A 29 -0.20 -0.26 -7.64
N THR A 30 -1.45 -0.29 -7.20
CA THR A 30 -2.16 0.90 -6.69
C THR A 30 -1.62 1.31 -5.32
N ALA A 31 -1.38 0.37 -4.42
CA ALA A 31 -0.82 0.63 -3.10
C ALA A 31 0.60 1.19 -3.18
N THR A 32 1.42 0.75 -4.15
CA THR A 32 2.76 1.31 -4.39
C THR A 32 2.73 2.83 -4.63
N LYS A 33 1.70 3.35 -5.32
CA LYS A 33 1.53 4.80 -5.50
C LYS A 33 1.22 5.52 -4.19
N ALA A 34 0.51 4.87 -3.27
CA ALA A 34 0.25 5.42 -1.94
C ALA A 34 1.54 5.50 -1.13
N VAL A 35 2.33 4.42 -1.18
CA VAL A 35 3.64 4.26 -0.53
C VAL A 35 4.61 5.37 -0.96
N GLU A 36 4.75 5.62 -2.27
CA GLU A 36 5.57 6.72 -2.81
C GLU A 36 5.11 8.10 -2.33
N LEU A 37 3.79 8.35 -2.30
CA LEU A 37 3.25 9.63 -1.81
C LEU A 37 3.46 9.80 -0.30
N LEU A 38 3.32 8.75 0.49
CA LEU A 38 3.46 8.80 1.95
C LEU A 38 4.91 8.98 2.39
N GLU A 39 5.87 8.43 1.63
CA GLU A 39 7.30 8.67 1.84
C GLU A 39 7.63 10.17 1.80
N THR A 40 7.13 10.89 0.77
CA THR A 40 7.34 12.34 0.64
C THR A 40 6.75 13.16 1.79
N LEU A 41 5.78 12.60 2.52
CA LEU A 41 5.05 13.28 3.59
C LEU A 41 5.53 12.89 4.99
N ARG A 42 6.41 11.88 5.13
CA ARG A 42 6.88 11.32 6.41
C ARG A 42 5.74 11.12 7.42
N SER A 43 4.64 10.52 6.96
CA SER A 43 3.35 10.50 7.69
C SER A 43 3.12 9.20 8.46
N ASN A 44 3.23 9.21 9.79
CA ASN A 44 2.90 8.07 10.67
C ASN A 44 1.48 7.53 10.45
N ARG A 45 0.47 8.40 10.31
CA ARG A 45 -0.92 7.99 10.05
C ARG A 45 -1.13 7.32 8.70
N GLY A 46 -0.19 7.51 7.77
CA GLY A 46 -0.21 6.83 6.46
C GLY A 46 0.20 5.37 6.59
N ALA A 47 1.09 5.06 7.54
CA ALA A 47 1.56 3.71 7.81
C ALA A 47 0.42 2.82 8.34
N GLU A 48 -0.48 3.35 9.17
CA GLU A 48 -1.64 2.59 9.68
C GLU A 48 -2.54 2.05 8.55
N TYR A 49 -2.76 2.82 7.49
CA TYR A 49 -3.54 2.36 6.35
C TYR A 49 -2.80 1.28 5.53
N LEU A 50 -1.48 1.37 5.45
CA LEU A 50 -0.66 0.38 4.74
C LEU A 50 -0.52 -0.93 5.53
N ASP A 51 -0.52 -0.86 6.87
CA ASP A 51 -0.54 -2.03 7.74
C ASP A 51 -1.85 -2.83 7.59
N ASP A 52 -3.00 -2.15 7.66
CA ASP A 52 -4.30 -2.77 7.36
C ASP A 52 -4.34 -3.40 5.98
N PHE A 53 -3.80 -2.70 4.97
CA PHE A 53 -3.72 -3.23 3.61
C PHE A 53 -2.85 -4.49 3.52
N GLN A 54 -1.69 -4.52 4.18
CA GLN A 54 -0.81 -5.70 4.23
C GLN A 54 -1.50 -6.89 4.90
N ALA A 55 -2.19 -6.69 6.02
CA ALA A 55 -2.94 -7.74 6.69
C ALA A 55 -3.99 -8.38 5.76
N ARG A 56 -4.58 -7.58 4.86
CA ARG A 56 -5.57 -8.04 3.87
C ARG A 56 -4.95 -8.78 2.68
N LEU A 57 -3.64 -8.64 2.47
CA LEU A 57 -2.89 -9.41 1.47
C LEU A 57 -2.38 -10.76 2.01
N GLU A 58 -2.45 -11.01 3.32
CA GLU A 58 -1.93 -12.24 3.93
C GLU A 58 -2.44 -13.55 3.29
N PRO A 59 -3.72 -13.67 2.86
CA PRO A 59 -4.18 -14.84 2.13
C PRO A 59 -3.50 -15.07 0.77
N TYR A 60 -2.82 -14.05 0.23
CA TYR A 60 -2.18 -14.03 -1.08
C TYR A 60 -0.65 -13.90 -0.98
N ARG A 61 -0.06 -14.12 0.20
CA ARG A 61 1.39 -13.92 0.44
C ARG A 61 2.32 -14.70 -0.48
N GLU A 62 1.84 -15.76 -1.12
CA GLU A 62 2.64 -16.58 -2.05
C GLU A 62 2.72 -15.97 -3.46
N GLU A 63 1.82 -15.04 -3.80
CA GLU A 63 1.87 -14.30 -5.06
C GLU A 63 3.16 -13.48 -5.15
N ALA A 64 3.81 -13.51 -6.32
CA ALA A 64 5.07 -12.77 -6.52
C ALA A 64 4.89 -11.28 -6.24
N VAL A 65 3.80 -10.68 -6.76
CA VAL A 65 3.50 -9.26 -6.61
C VAL A 65 3.31 -8.83 -5.16
N VAL A 66 2.77 -9.71 -4.30
CA VAL A 66 2.59 -9.43 -2.86
C VAL A 66 3.94 -9.42 -2.14
N ARG A 67 4.83 -10.35 -2.49
CA ARG A 67 6.20 -10.40 -1.94
C ARG A 67 7.03 -9.20 -2.37
N GLU A 68 6.94 -8.81 -3.64
CA GLU A 68 7.60 -7.62 -4.17
C GLU A 68 7.11 -6.34 -3.50
N PHE A 69 5.80 -6.22 -3.28
CA PHE A 69 5.21 -5.11 -2.54
C PHE A 69 5.71 -5.05 -1.09
N GLY A 70 5.71 -6.19 -0.39
CA GLY A 70 6.24 -6.28 0.98
C GLY A 70 7.72 -5.91 1.08
N ALA A 71 8.55 -6.40 0.17
CA ALA A 71 9.97 -6.06 0.10
C ALA A 71 10.19 -4.54 -0.11
N ARG A 72 9.34 -3.90 -0.92
CA ARG A 72 9.41 -2.45 -1.13
C ARG A 72 9.04 -1.65 0.12
N LEU A 73 8.08 -2.12 0.91
CA LEU A 73 7.73 -1.49 2.19
C LEU A 73 8.87 -1.60 3.21
N ASP A 74 9.52 -2.76 3.29
CA ASP A 74 10.67 -2.97 4.18
C ASP A 74 11.84 -2.03 3.86
N LEU A 75 12.16 -1.89 2.56
CA LEU A 75 13.18 -0.94 2.08
C LEU A 75 12.87 0.50 2.46
N GLN A 76 11.60 0.91 2.45
CA GLN A 76 11.21 2.26 2.87
C GLN A 76 11.24 2.45 4.38
N ALA A 77 10.92 1.42 5.16
CA ALA A 77 11.02 1.49 6.61
C ALA A 77 12.48 1.62 7.09
N ALA A 78 13.43 1.10 6.31
CA ALA A 78 14.86 1.18 6.58
C ALA A 78 15.54 2.51 6.15
N ALA A 79 14.83 3.42 5.46
CA ALA A 79 15.38 4.64 4.83
C ALA A 79 14.97 5.98 5.50
#